data_AF-A0A257M785-F1
#
_entry.id   AF-A0A257M785-F1
#
_cell.length_a   1.000
_cell.length_b   1.000
_cell.length_c   1.000
_cell.angle_alpha   90.00
_cell.angle_beta   90.00
_cell.angle_gamma   90.00
#
_symmetry.space_group_name_H-M   'P 1'
#
loop_
_entity.id
_entity.type
_entity.pdbx_description
1 polymer ?
#
loop_
_entity_poly.entity_id
_entity_poly.type
_entity_poly.pdbx_seq_one_letter_code
_entity_poly.pdbx_strand_id
1 'polypeptide(L)'
;MGGHCIPVYPWFLIKEMEKREHFSNCRLLRAGREINDEMIVYWAERILAQCLKIDKPLSSIKICIKGITFRSGIKEFYHSRNLALVRLLAEKGLDVYVSDPLLSERDIRDSGLRFLDAAKADLAFDPFLLQFEYPNRGDSADR
;
A
#
# COMPACT_ATOMS: atom_id res chain seq x y z
N MET A 1 2.33 8.08 -2.12
CA MET A 1 3.41 8.85 -2.78
C MET A 1 4.47 7.91 -3.35
N GLY A 2 4.28 7.42 -4.57
CA GLY A 2 5.20 6.51 -5.27
C GLY A 2 5.89 7.14 -6.49
N GLY A 3 6.50 6.31 -7.34
CA GLY A 3 7.23 6.72 -8.53
C GLY A 3 8.68 7.12 -8.23
N HIS A 4 9.39 7.70 -9.19
CA HIS A 4 10.81 8.04 -9.01
C HIS A 4 11.02 9.41 -8.36
N CYS A 5 10.33 10.44 -8.84
CA CYS A 5 10.63 11.83 -8.47
C CYS A 5 10.36 12.13 -6.98
N ILE A 6 9.19 11.75 -6.47
CA ILE A 6 8.72 12.13 -5.12
C ILE A 6 9.41 11.32 -4.01
N PRO A 7 9.71 10.02 -4.17
CA PRO A 7 10.45 9.28 -3.16
C PRO A 7 11.96 9.55 -3.17
N VAL A 8 12.57 9.79 -4.34
CA VAL A 8 14.04 9.82 -4.48
C VAL A 8 14.60 11.24 -4.40
N TYR A 9 14.04 12.21 -5.13
CA TYR A 9 14.67 13.54 -5.25
C TYR A 9 14.68 14.34 -3.94
N PRO A 10 13.65 14.28 -3.08
CA PRO A 10 13.71 14.91 -1.76
C PRO A 10 14.88 14.40 -0.93
N TRP A 11 15.09 13.07 -0.88
CA TRP A 11 16.20 12.49 -0.14
C TRP A 11 17.55 12.88 -0.73
N PHE A 12 17.67 12.95 -2.06
CA PHE A 12 18.87 13.46 -2.72
C PHE A 12 19.21 14.90 -2.27
N LEU A 13 18.23 15.82 -2.31
CA LEU A 13 18.43 17.21 -1.90
C LEU A 13 18.75 17.33 -0.40
N ILE A 14 18.03 16.58 0.43
CA ILE A 14 18.29 16.51 1.88
C ILE A 14 19.74 16.09 2.13
N LYS A 15 20.20 15.00 1.49
CA LYS A 15 21.56 14.47 1.63
C LYS A 15 22.61 15.46 1.14
N GLU A 16 22.33 16.19 0.06
CA GLU A 16 23.23 17.22 -0.44
C GLU A 16 23.35 18.41 0.53
N MET A 17 22.26 18.84 1.17
CA MET A 17 22.30 19.89 2.18
C MET A 17 22.97 19.44 3.47
N GLU A 18 22.80 18.18 3.89
CA GLU A 18 23.55 17.58 5.01
C GLU A 18 25.06 17.62 4.76
N LYS A 19 25.52 17.25 3.55
CA LYS A 19 26.94 17.29 3.18
C LYS A 19 27.56 18.70 3.25
N ARG A 20 26.75 19.72 3.03
CA ARG A 20 27.14 21.14 3.13
C ARG A 20 26.92 21.73 4.52
N GLU A 21 26.60 20.89 5.50
CA GLU A 21 26.32 21.28 6.89
C GLU A 21 25.12 22.24 7.04
N HIS A 22 24.22 22.26 6.05
CA HIS A 22 23.03 23.11 5.99
C HIS A 22 21.76 22.37 6.43
N PHE A 23 21.83 21.65 7.55
CA PHE A 23 20.75 20.80 8.05
C PHE A 23 19.41 21.54 8.26
N SER A 24 19.48 22.81 8.67
CA SER A 24 18.31 23.65 8.96
C SER A 24 17.47 23.98 7.72
N ASN A 25 18.08 24.00 6.53
CA ASN A 25 17.46 24.45 5.28
C ASN A 25 16.43 23.45 4.72
N CYS A 26 16.52 22.17 5.11
CA CYS A 26 15.62 21.12 4.62
C CYS A 26 14.76 20.50 5.73
N ARG A 27 14.63 21.13 6.90
CA ARG A 27 13.87 20.54 8.03
C ARG A 27 12.43 20.18 7.67
N LEU A 28 11.70 21.09 7.03
CA LEU A 28 10.32 20.83 6.61
C LEU A 28 10.24 19.71 5.56
N LEU A 29 11.14 19.73 4.57
CA LEU A 29 11.20 18.72 3.52
C LEU A 29 11.49 17.33 4.09
N ARG A 30 12.44 17.24 5.03
CA ARG A 30 12.78 16.00 5.75
C ARG A 30 11.59 15.49 6.54
N ALA A 31 11.01 16.31 7.42
CA ALA A 31 9.89 15.87 8.25
C ALA A 31 8.73 15.36 7.39
N GLY A 32 8.39 16.07 6.31
CA GLY A 32 7.38 15.61 5.35
C GLY A 32 7.76 14.30 4.67
N ARG A 33 9.04 14.06 4.38
CA ARG A 33 9.50 12.82 3.74
C ARG A 33 9.48 11.64 4.71
N GLU A 34 9.91 11.83 5.95
CA GLU A 34 9.86 10.84 7.03
C GLU A 34 8.41 10.39 7.27
N ILE A 35 7.48 11.34 7.46
CA ILE A 35 6.04 11.03 7.60
C ILE A 35 5.54 10.22 6.40
N ASN A 36 5.85 10.66 5.18
CA ASN A 36 5.42 9.94 3.98
C ASN A 36 6.06 8.54 3.83
N ASP A 37 7.23 8.31 4.42
CA ASP A 37 7.91 7.00 4.42
C ASP A 37 7.24 6.04 5.41
N GLU A 38 6.82 6.54 6.57
CA GLU A 38 6.13 5.81 7.64
C GLU A 38 4.71 5.39 7.25
N MET A 39 4.09 6.05 6.27
CA MET A 39 2.71 5.74 5.84
C MET A 39 2.47 4.28 5.44
N ILE A 40 3.50 3.55 4.96
CA ILE A 40 3.35 2.12 4.65
C ILE A 40 3.06 1.34 5.93
N VAL A 41 3.84 1.59 6.99
CA VAL A 41 3.70 0.90 8.27
C VAL A 41 2.36 1.26 8.90
N TYR A 42 2.02 2.55 8.90
CA TYR A 42 0.72 3.03 9.37
C TYR A 42 -0.46 2.30 8.69
N TRP A 43 -0.46 2.20 7.36
CA TRP A 43 -1.55 1.52 6.65
C TRP A 43 -1.55 0.01 6.88
N ALA A 44 -0.39 -0.62 7.03
CA ALA A 44 -0.32 -2.03 7.38
C ALA A 44 -0.96 -2.32 8.75
N GLU A 45 -0.70 -1.47 9.74
CA GLU A 45 -1.33 -1.57 11.07
C GLU A 45 -2.84 -1.33 11.01
N ARG A 46 -3.30 -0.36 10.20
CA ARG A 46 -4.73 -0.10 9.99
C ARG A 46 -5.46 -1.27 9.34
N ILE A 47 -4.84 -1.92 8.35
CA ILE A 47 -5.36 -3.12 7.68
C ILE A 47 -5.43 -4.28 8.68
N LEU A 48 -4.35 -4.51 9.44
CA LEU A 48 -4.32 -5.53 10.48
C LEU A 48 -5.44 -5.31 11.51
N ALA A 49 -5.65 -4.07 11.95
CA ALA A 49 -6.73 -3.72 12.87
C ALA A 49 -8.13 -3.98 12.28
N GLN A 50 -8.34 -3.85 10.96
CA GLN A 50 -9.60 -4.26 10.34
C GLN A 50 -9.75 -5.79 10.28
N CYS A 51 -8.66 -6.51 10.01
CA CYS A 51 -8.68 -7.97 10.00
C CYS A 51 -9.09 -8.55 11.36
N LEU A 52 -8.63 -7.95 12.46
CA LEU A 52 -9.01 -8.35 13.83
C LEU A 52 -10.52 -8.20 14.12
N LYS A 53 -11.27 -7.44 13.31
CA LYS A 53 -12.73 -7.31 13.43
C LYS A 53 -13.50 -8.37 12.65
N ILE A 54 -12.81 -9.21 11.88
CA ILE A 54 -13.39 -10.30 11.10
C ILE A 54 -13.28 -11.57 11.95
N ASP A 55 -14.38 -12.29 12.09
CA ASP A 55 -14.46 -13.52 12.88
C ASP A 55 -13.85 -14.72 12.11
N LYS A 56 -12.55 -14.63 11.83
CA LYS A 56 -11.74 -15.63 11.13
C LYS A 56 -10.31 -15.60 11.67
N PRO A 57 -9.59 -16.73 11.68
CA PRO A 57 -8.15 -16.74 11.94
C PRO A 57 -7.42 -15.77 11.01
N LEU A 58 -6.50 -14.97 11.56
CA LEU A 58 -5.82 -13.91 10.82
C LEU A 58 -5.11 -14.41 9.54
N SER A 59 -4.51 -15.60 9.59
CA SER A 59 -3.83 -16.25 8.47
C SER A 59 -4.77 -16.75 7.36
N SER A 60 -6.09 -16.74 7.60
CA SER A 60 -7.11 -17.21 6.66
C SER A 60 -7.94 -16.07 6.05
N ILE A 61 -7.76 -14.84 6.55
CA ILE A 61 -8.47 -13.66 6.06
C ILE A 61 -7.85 -13.25 4.74
N LYS A 62 -8.62 -13.33 3.66
CA LYS A 62 -8.19 -12.91 2.33
C LYS A 62 -8.25 -11.40 2.22
N ILE A 63 -7.08 -10.77 2.17
CA ILE A 63 -6.94 -9.32 2.02
C ILE A 63 -6.67 -9.01 0.56
N CYS A 64 -7.46 -8.12 -0.06
CA CYS A 64 -7.21 -7.64 -1.42
C CYS A 64 -6.81 -6.16 -1.41
N ILE A 65 -5.65 -5.84 -1.97
CA ILE A 65 -5.23 -4.45 -2.21
C ILE A 65 -5.66 -4.04 -3.63
N LYS A 66 -6.60 -3.10 -3.71
CA LYS A 66 -7.21 -2.60 -4.95
C LYS A 66 -6.34 -1.50 -5.59
N GLY A 67 -5.29 -1.91 -6.27
CA GLY A 67 -4.43 -1.02 -7.05
C GLY A 67 -2.99 -1.07 -6.59
N ILE A 68 -2.11 -1.57 -7.45
CA ILE A 68 -0.67 -1.71 -7.18
C ILE A 68 0.19 -0.76 -8.02
N THR A 69 -0.41 -0.12 -9.02
CA THR A 69 0.22 0.98 -9.76
C THR A 69 0.62 2.13 -8.84
N PHE A 70 1.70 2.84 -9.17
CA PHE A 70 2.19 3.93 -8.30
C PHE A 70 1.24 5.14 -8.29
N ARG A 71 0.41 5.26 -9.32
CA ARG A 71 -0.61 6.30 -9.54
C ARG A 71 -1.76 5.71 -10.37
N SER A 72 -2.99 6.09 -10.04
CA SER A 72 -4.17 5.74 -10.83
C SER A 72 -4.03 6.18 -12.30
N GLY A 73 -4.44 5.31 -13.23
CA GLY A 73 -4.41 5.55 -14.67
C GLY A 73 -3.08 5.25 -15.39
N ILE A 74 -2.04 4.81 -14.68
CA ILE A 74 -0.73 4.52 -15.28
C ILE A 74 -0.32 3.07 -14.98
N LYS A 75 -0.07 2.26 -16.02
CA LYS A 75 0.34 0.84 -15.91
C LYS A 75 1.81 0.69 -15.51
N GLU A 76 2.21 1.30 -14.40
CA GLU A 76 3.57 1.21 -13.87
C GLU A 76 3.55 1.10 -12.34
N PHE A 77 4.35 0.19 -11.80
CA PHE A 77 4.44 -0.08 -10.37
C PHE A 77 5.88 -0.06 -9.84
N TYR A 78 6.86 0.35 -10.65
CA TYR A 78 8.21 0.64 -10.17
C TYR A 78 8.16 1.73 -9.08
N HIS A 79 8.79 1.45 -7.95
CA HIS A 79 8.71 2.29 -6.73
C HIS A 79 7.27 2.57 -6.25
N SER A 80 6.33 1.67 -6.54
CA SER A 80 4.99 1.76 -5.97
C SER A 80 5.02 1.51 -4.46
N ARG A 81 4.46 2.45 -3.71
CA ARG A 81 4.24 2.30 -2.27
C ARG A 81 3.17 1.25 -1.96
N ASN A 82 2.23 1.06 -2.86
CA ASN A 82 1.18 0.05 -2.71
C ASN A 82 1.79 -1.35 -2.83
N LEU A 83 2.77 -1.53 -3.72
CA LEU A 83 3.54 -2.77 -3.80
C LEU A 83 4.35 -3.02 -2.52
N ALA A 84 4.99 -1.99 -1.97
CA ALA A 84 5.70 -2.11 -0.71
C ALA A 84 4.76 -2.49 0.46
N LEU A 85 3.53 -1.95 0.48
CA LEU A 85 2.49 -2.33 1.44
C LEU A 85 2.08 -3.81 1.30
N VAL A 86 1.84 -4.28 0.07
CA VAL A 86 1.51 -5.69 -0.20
C VAL A 86 2.60 -6.62 0.33
N ARG A 87 3.87 -6.30 0.05
CA ARG A 87 5.02 -7.08 0.52
C ARG A 87 5.12 -7.09 2.04
N LEU A 88 4.99 -5.93 2.68
CA LEU A 88 5.04 -5.84 4.14
C LEU A 88 3.94 -6.68 4.82
N LEU A 89 2.72 -6.67 4.28
CA LEU A 89 1.62 -7.49 4.79
C LEU A 89 1.89 -8.98 4.59
N ALA A 90 2.41 -9.37 3.42
CA ALA A 90 2.77 -10.76 3.12
C ALA A 90 3.93 -11.26 4.02
N GLU A 91 4.94 -10.43 4.26
CA GLU A 91 6.05 -10.72 5.18
C GLU A 91 5.57 -10.92 6.62
N LYS A 92 4.48 -10.26 7.02
CA LYS A 92 3.80 -10.46 8.31
C LYS A 92 2.94 -11.73 8.37
N GLY A 93 2.91 -12.54 7.30
CA GLY A 93 2.19 -13.81 7.24
C GLY A 93 0.69 -13.68 6.95
N LEU A 94 0.24 -12.54 6.41
CA LEU A 94 -1.15 -12.32 6.03
C LEU A 94 -1.46 -12.90 4.64
N ASP A 95 -2.71 -13.31 4.41
CA ASP A 95 -3.15 -13.86 3.12
C ASP A 95 -3.52 -12.73 2.15
N VAL A 96 -2.50 -12.12 1.55
CA VAL A 96 -2.63 -10.90 0.73
C VAL A 96 -2.68 -11.21 -0.76
N TYR A 97 -3.59 -10.52 -1.42
CA TYR A 97 -3.85 -10.55 -2.84
C TYR A 97 -3.93 -9.13 -3.40
N VAL A 98 -3.86 -9.02 -4.71
CA VAL A 98 -3.92 -7.74 -5.42
C VAL A 98 -4.89 -7.81 -6.59
N SER A 99 -5.52 -6.67 -6.87
CA SER A 99 -6.33 -6.44 -8.06
C SER A 99 -6.06 -5.01 -8.54
N ASP A 100 -5.86 -4.80 -9.83
CA ASP A 100 -5.64 -3.48 -10.41
C ASP A 100 -6.34 -3.42 -11.78
N PRO A 101 -7.22 -2.44 -12.04
CA PRO A 101 -7.93 -2.34 -13.32
C PRO A 101 -7.02 -2.21 -14.55
N LEU A 102 -5.77 -1.78 -14.37
CA LEU A 102 -4.80 -1.57 -15.45
C LEU A 102 -3.93 -2.79 -15.71
N LEU A 103 -3.99 -3.80 -14.84
CA LEU A 103 -3.17 -5.00 -14.94
C LEU A 103 -4.07 -6.23 -15.14
N SER A 104 -3.70 -7.06 -16.11
CA SER A 104 -4.33 -8.37 -16.23
C SER A 104 -3.89 -9.28 -15.08
N GLU A 105 -4.68 -10.32 -14.80
CA GLU A 105 -4.29 -11.38 -13.86
C GLU A 105 -2.90 -11.97 -14.20
N ARG A 106 -2.61 -12.08 -15.50
CA ARG A 106 -1.30 -12.53 -15.98
C ARG A 106 -0.18 -11.56 -15.59
N ASP A 107 -0.34 -10.25 -15.85
CA ASP A 107 0.66 -9.23 -15.49
C ASP A 107 0.98 -9.29 -13.98
N ILE A 108 -0.05 -9.47 -13.15
CA ILE A 108 0.07 -9.57 -11.69
C ILE A 108 0.86 -10.82 -11.31
N ARG A 109 0.51 -11.98 -11.86
CA ARG A 109 1.20 -13.24 -11.55
C ARG A 109 2.65 -13.25 -12.04
N ASP A 110 2.91 -12.71 -13.22
CA ASP A 110 4.25 -12.59 -13.79
C ASP A 110 5.16 -11.69 -12.93
N SER A 111 4.57 -10.76 -12.17
CA SER A 111 5.28 -9.93 -11.17
C SER A 111 5.54 -10.61 -9.82
N GLY A 112 5.15 -11.89 -9.68
CA GLY A 112 5.30 -12.66 -8.45
C GLY A 112 4.24 -12.36 -7.37
N LEU A 113 3.15 -11.68 -7.74
CA LEU A 113 2.05 -11.33 -6.83
C LEU A 113 0.86 -12.28 -7.00
N ARG A 114 0.03 -12.37 -5.97
CA ARG A 114 -1.17 -13.21 -5.97
C ARG A 114 -2.38 -12.40 -6.38
N PHE A 115 -3.05 -12.81 -7.46
CA PHE A 115 -4.28 -12.18 -7.92
C PHE A 115 -5.51 -12.73 -7.17
N LEU A 116 -6.45 -11.85 -6.84
CA LEU A 116 -7.81 -12.20 -6.41
C LEU A 116 -8.77 -11.12 -6.87
N ASP A 117 -9.93 -11.53 -7.39
CA ASP A 117 -11.06 -10.61 -7.59
C ASP A 117 -11.47 -10.00 -6.24
N ALA A 118 -11.49 -8.67 -6.15
CA ALA A 118 -11.81 -7.95 -4.93
C ALA A 118 -13.15 -8.39 -4.34
N ALA A 119 -14.13 -8.77 -5.17
CA ALA A 119 -15.43 -9.26 -4.72
C ALA A 119 -15.37 -10.56 -3.89
N LYS A 120 -14.27 -11.33 -3.98
CA LYS A 120 -14.06 -12.58 -3.24
C LYS A 120 -13.23 -12.40 -1.96
N ALA A 121 -12.79 -11.19 -1.67
CA ALA A 121 -11.96 -10.87 -0.51
C ALA A 121 -12.81 -10.74 0.76
N ASP A 122 -12.21 -11.07 1.90
CA ASP A 122 -12.82 -10.82 3.21
C ASP A 122 -12.66 -9.36 3.62
N LEU A 123 -11.53 -8.77 3.23
CA LEU A 123 -11.22 -7.36 3.38
C LEU A 123 -10.61 -6.87 2.07
N ALA A 124 -11.16 -5.80 1.51
CA ALA A 124 -10.51 -5.08 0.43
C ALA A 124 -10.10 -3.68 0.91
N PHE A 125 -8.92 -3.24 0.49
CA PHE A 125 -8.41 -1.89 0.79
C PHE A 125 -8.08 -1.18 -0.52
N ASP A 126 -8.64 0.01 -0.70
CA ASP A 126 -8.31 0.92 -1.78
C ASP A 126 -7.29 1.96 -1.31
N PRO A 127 -6.01 1.87 -1.72
CA PRO A 127 -4.97 2.80 -1.32
C PRO A 127 -5.07 4.18 -1.99
N PHE A 128 -5.89 4.34 -3.03
CA PHE A 128 -6.11 5.64 -3.69
C PHE A 128 -7.23 6.43 -3.02
N LEU A 129 -8.27 5.73 -2.55
CA LEU A 129 -9.40 6.32 -1.83
C LEU A 129 -9.23 6.28 -0.31
N LEU A 130 -8.26 5.49 0.20
CA LEU A 130 -8.01 5.26 1.62
C LEU A 130 -9.21 4.64 2.34
N GLN A 131 -9.92 3.74 1.65
CA GLN A 131 -11.17 3.13 2.10
C GLN A 131 -11.06 1.62 2.24
N PHE A 132 -11.84 1.08 3.19
CA PHE A 132 -12.00 -0.35 3.39
C PHE A 132 -13.37 -0.78 2.87
N GLU A 133 -13.39 -1.94 2.23
CA GLU A 133 -14.60 -2.63 1.78
C GLU A 133 -14.59 -4.05 2.35
N TYR A 134 -15.78 -4.60 2.61
CA TYR A 134 -15.93 -5.96 3.15
C TYR A 134 -16.83 -6.80 2.24
N PRO A 135 -16.37 -7.19 1.02
CA PRO A 135 -17.24 -7.76 -0.01
C PRO A 135 -17.95 -9.06 0.42
N ASN A 136 -17.29 -9.89 1.23
CA ASN A 136 -17.89 -11.13 1.76
C ASN A 136 -18.85 -10.90 2.94
N ARG A 137 -18.89 -9.70 3.54
CA ARG A 137 -19.94 -9.30 4.48
C ARG A 137 -21.01 -8.58 3.67
N GLY A 138 -22.02 -9.30 3.20
CA GLY A 138 -23.21 -8.66 2.62
C GLY A 138 -23.75 -7.58 3.56
N ASP A 139 -24.25 -6.47 3.00
CA ASP A 139 -24.76 -5.21 3.60
C ASP A 139 -25.59 -5.34 4.91
N SER A 140 -25.02 -5.88 5.97
CA SER A 140 -25.72 -6.20 7.22
C SER A 140 -25.02 -5.70 8.47
N ALA A 141 -23.99 -4.85 8.32
CA ALA A 141 -23.22 -4.33 9.45
C ALA A 141 -23.20 -2.78 9.53
N ASP A 142 -24.17 -2.11 8.89
CA ASP A 142 -24.42 -0.68 9.08
C ASP A 142 -25.87 -0.49 9.57
N ARG A 143 -26.15 -0.98 10.79
CA ARG A 143 -27.25 -0.59 11.68
C ARG A 143 -26.82 -0.72 13.13
#